data_AF-A0A8J4Q4I3-F1
#
_entry.id   AF-A0A8J4Q4I3-F1
#
_cell.length_a   1.000
_cell.length_b   1.000
_cell.length_c   1.000
_cell.angle_alpha   90.00
_cell.angle_beta   90.00
_cell.angle_gamma   90.00
#
_symmetry.space_group_name_H-M   'P 1'
#
loop_
_entity.id
_entity.type
_entity.pdbx_description
1 polymer ?
#
loop_
_entity_poly.entity_id
_entity_poly.type
_entity_poly.pdbx_seq_one_letter_code
_entity_poly.pdbx_strand_id
1 'polypeptide(L)'
;MTTTKKKEVEEEEKGSSVVVQMVFDMRGPEVRLLTNLENLKNEVPMPELPYNVRLVVDLMELEIDKIDRDLRSEEARLERLKEEKERLVVVAERQRKQLYSMGEILNVLDQLGEEEDSTLDSLTFAEQFIELRSVFPEDFKVYNLSCIACSYALPLFIRGFQGWDPL
;
A
#
# COMPACT_ATOMS: atom_id res chain seq x y z
N MET A 1 -48.85 -41.88 22.52
CA MET A 1 -48.85 -42.05 21.05
C MET A 1 -48.05 -40.88 20.49
N THR A 2 -46.73 -41.03 20.35
CA THR A 2 -46.02 -41.46 19.11
C THR A 2 -45.99 -40.34 18.05
N THR A 3 -44.89 -39.85 17.48
CA THR A 3 -43.44 -40.16 17.49
C THR A 3 -42.75 -39.12 16.58
N THR A 4 -41.44 -38.88 16.82
CA THR A 4 -40.36 -38.50 15.84
C THR A 4 -40.46 -37.15 15.10
N LYS A 5 -39.39 -36.33 14.89
CA LYS A 5 -37.99 -36.63 14.53
C LYS A 5 -37.15 -35.33 14.58
N LYS A 6 -35.83 -35.46 14.78
CA LYS A 6 -34.73 -34.48 14.59
C LYS A 6 -34.44 -33.48 15.72
N LYS A 7 -33.53 -33.87 16.62
CA LYS A 7 -32.13 -33.36 16.68
C LYS A 7 -31.41 -34.07 17.81
N GLU A 8 -30.87 -35.24 17.51
CA GLU A 8 -29.61 -35.67 18.12
C GLU A 8 -28.47 -34.96 17.39
N VAL A 9 -27.32 -34.95 18.07
CA VAL A 9 -25.96 -34.87 17.55
C VAL A 9 -25.25 -33.52 17.79
N GLU A 10 -24.21 -33.62 18.65
CA GLU A 10 -22.99 -32.80 18.77
C GLU A 10 -23.18 -31.39 19.37
N GLU A 11 -22.50 -30.97 20.44
CA GLU A 11 -21.09 -31.18 20.78
C GLU A 11 -20.89 -31.40 22.30
N GLU A 12 -20.57 -32.64 22.68
CA GLU A 12 -19.54 -32.86 23.69
C GLU A 12 -18.20 -32.60 22.99
N GLU A 13 -17.49 -31.54 23.35
CA GLU A 13 -16.03 -31.52 23.31
C GLU A 13 -15.48 -30.22 23.92
N LYS A 14 -15.10 -30.31 25.19
CA LYS A 14 -13.84 -29.76 25.70
C LYS A 14 -13.61 -30.35 27.08
N GLY A 15 -13.49 -31.68 27.09
CA GLY A 15 -12.72 -32.36 28.11
C GLY A 15 -11.29 -31.85 27.99
N SER A 16 -10.97 -30.78 28.73
CA SER A 16 -9.60 -30.59 29.20
C SER A 16 -9.34 -31.83 30.04
N SER A 17 -8.70 -32.83 29.46
CA SER A 17 -8.11 -33.94 30.19
C SER A 17 -7.09 -33.32 31.14
N VAL A 18 -7.57 -32.94 32.32
CA VAL A 18 -6.72 -32.60 33.45
C VAL A 18 -5.99 -33.90 33.74
N VAL A 19 -4.79 -34.05 33.17
CA VAL A 19 -3.89 -35.11 33.56
C VAL A 19 -3.59 -34.82 35.02
N VAL A 20 -4.32 -35.50 35.91
CA VAL A 20 -4.07 -35.44 37.34
C VAL A 20 -2.75 -36.16 37.53
N GLN A 21 -1.65 -35.41 37.44
CA GLN A 21 -0.33 -35.94 37.63
C GLN A 21 -0.19 -36.30 39.11
N MET A 22 -0.32 -37.60 39.41
CA MET A 22 -0.17 -38.15 40.76
C MET A 22 1.30 -38.06 41.16
N VAL A 23 1.67 -37.02 41.89
CA VAL A 23 3.03 -36.83 42.40
C VAL A 23 3.13 -37.44 43.80
N PHE A 24 4.00 -38.42 43.96
CA PHE A 24 4.29 -39.05 45.26
C PHE A 24 5.57 -38.46 45.84
N ASP A 25 5.46 -37.82 47.01
CA ASP A 25 6.60 -37.36 47.78
C ASP A 25 7.09 -38.49 48.70
N MET A 26 8.38 -38.83 48.57
CA MET A 26 9.04 -39.95 49.25
C MET A 26 10.20 -39.47 50.14
N ARG A 27 10.36 -38.16 50.37
CA ARG A 27 11.52 -37.58 51.08
C ARG A 27 11.46 -37.72 52.60
N GLY A 28 10.38 -38.28 53.15
CA GLY A 28 10.17 -38.52 54.59
C GLY A 28 9.85 -39.99 54.89
N PRO A 29 9.67 -40.35 56.18
CA PRO A 29 9.36 -41.72 56.59
C PRO A 29 8.00 -42.25 56.06
N GLU A 30 7.12 -41.36 55.63
CA GLU A 30 5.82 -41.71 55.03
C GLU A 30 5.68 -41.09 53.63
N VAL A 31 5.14 -41.89 52.70
CA VAL A 31 4.88 -41.47 51.33
C VAL A 31 3.61 -40.63 51.27
N ARG A 32 3.71 -39.42 50.72
CA ARG A 32 2.58 -38.49 50.64
C ARG A 32 2.13 -38.29 49.19
N LEU A 33 0.83 -38.35 48.94
CA LEU A 33 0.25 -38.02 47.64
C LEU A 33 0.01 -36.51 47.55
N LEU A 34 0.72 -35.84 46.66
CA LEU A 34 0.56 -34.42 46.39
C LEU A 34 -0.42 -34.23 45.23
N THR A 35 -1.69 -34.05 45.56
CA THR A 35 -2.75 -33.75 44.57
C THR A 35 -2.91 -32.26 44.31
N ASN A 36 -2.56 -31.39 45.28
CA ASN A 36 -2.72 -29.94 45.18
C ASN A 36 -1.52 -29.20 45.82
N LEU A 37 -1.20 -28.01 45.30
CA LEU A 37 -0.06 -27.16 45.71
C LEU A 37 -0.11 -26.71 47.17
N GLU A 38 -1.28 -26.74 47.81
CA GLU A 38 -1.43 -26.36 49.22
C GLU A 38 -0.76 -27.34 50.19
N ASN A 39 -0.59 -28.61 49.79
CA ASN A 39 0.05 -29.65 50.59
C ASN A 39 1.58 -29.51 50.67
N LEU A 40 2.17 -28.60 49.89
CA LEU A 40 3.61 -28.31 49.82
C LEU A 40 4.04 -27.11 50.67
N LYS A 41 3.09 -26.32 51.21
CA LYS A 41 3.37 -24.95 51.67
C LYS A 41 4.27 -24.80 52.90
N ASN A 42 4.43 -25.84 53.73
CA ASN A 42 4.97 -25.64 55.08
C ASN A 42 6.21 -26.46 55.46
N GLU A 43 6.70 -27.42 54.64
CA GLU A 43 7.74 -28.37 55.10
C GLU A 43 8.98 -28.49 54.21
N VAL A 44 9.01 -27.94 53.00
CA VAL A 44 10.17 -28.06 52.10
C VAL A 44 10.77 -26.67 51.85
N PRO A 45 12.00 -26.38 52.32
CA PRO A 45 12.74 -25.22 51.85
C PRO A 45 12.85 -25.34 50.34
N MET A 46 12.26 -24.39 49.60
CA MET A 46 12.34 -24.34 48.13
C MET A 46 13.30 -23.21 47.73
N PRO A 47 14.62 -23.40 47.91
CA PRO A 47 15.61 -22.34 47.74
C PRO A 47 15.72 -21.84 46.29
N GLU A 48 15.34 -22.66 45.30
CA GLU A 48 15.45 -22.33 43.88
C GLU A 48 14.23 -21.57 43.32
N LEU A 49 13.08 -21.60 44.01
CA LEU A 49 11.87 -20.92 43.53
C LEU A 49 12.02 -19.40 43.45
N PRO A 50 12.61 -18.70 44.45
CA PRO A 50 12.87 -17.27 44.35
C PRO A 50 13.75 -16.92 43.14
N TYR A 51 14.72 -17.77 42.81
CA TYR A 51 15.58 -17.59 41.65
C TYR A 51 14.82 -17.80 40.33
N ASN A 52 14.04 -18.87 40.21
CA ASN A 52 13.24 -19.12 39.01
C ASN A 52 12.19 -18.03 38.77
N VAL A 53 11.54 -17.55 39.83
CA VAL A 53 10.59 -16.43 39.73
C VAL A 53 11.31 -15.15 39.30
N ARG A 54 12.48 -14.86 39.88
CA ARG A 54 13.31 -13.72 39.45
C ARG A 54 13.67 -13.82 37.98
N LEU A 55 14.16 -14.97 37.52
CA LEU A 55 14.53 -15.19 36.12
C LEU A 55 13.35 -14.95 35.16
N VAL A 56 12.16 -15.45 35.51
CA VAL A 56 10.95 -15.21 34.70
C VAL A 56 10.62 -13.72 34.65
N VAL A 57 10.70 -13.02 35.78
CA VAL A 57 10.48 -11.56 35.83
C VAL A 57 11.50 -10.82 34.96
N ASP A 58 12.78 -11.13 35.09
CA ASP A 58 13.85 -10.48 34.33
C ASP A 58 13.69 -10.70 32.81
N LEU A 59 13.28 -11.91 32.39
CA LEU A 59 12.99 -12.21 30.99
C LEU A 59 11.77 -11.43 30.48
N MET A 60 10.72 -11.32 31.29
CA MET A 60 9.51 -10.56 30.94
C MET A 60 9.80 -9.07 30.86
N GLU A 61 10.63 -8.53 31.75
CA GLU A 61 11.09 -7.13 31.68
C GLU A 61 11.83 -6.87 30.36
N LEU A 62 12.74 -7.76 29.96
CA LEU A 62 13.44 -7.67 28.68
C LEU A 62 12.49 -7.74 27.48
N GLU A 63 11.46 -8.58 27.54
CA GLU A 63 10.44 -8.67 26.49
C GLU A 63 9.60 -7.40 26.40
N ILE A 64 9.15 -6.84 27.53
CA ILE A 64 8.40 -5.58 27.59
C ILE A 64 9.24 -4.46 26.96
N ASP A 65 10.51 -4.36 27.35
CA ASP A 65 11.44 -3.37 26.81
C ASP A 65 11.65 -3.52 25.30
N LYS A 66 11.70 -4.76 24.82
CA LYS A 66 11.81 -5.03 23.38
C LYS A 66 10.54 -4.60 22.66
N ILE A 67 9.37 -4.97 23.17
CA ILE A 67 8.08 -4.61 22.59
C ILE A 67 7.91 -3.10 22.55
N ASP A 68 8.27 -2.36 23.59
CA ASP A 68 8.20 -0.90 23.62
C ASP A 68 9.12 -0.25 22.57
N ARG A 69 10.35 -0.76 22.41
CA ARG A 69 11.26 -0.29 21.34
C ARG A 69 10.71 -0.58 19.95
N ASP A 70 10.21 -1.79 19.73
CA ASP A 70 9.66 -2.21 18.45
C ASP A 70 8.42 -1.37 18.11
N LEU A 71 7.53 -1.14 19.08
CA LEU A 71 6.35 -0.29 18.94
C LEU A 71 6.73 1.14 18.52
N ARG A 72 7.67 1.78 19.20
CA ARG A 72 8.15 3.13 18.84
C ARG A 72 8.76 3.17 17.45
N SER A 73 9.49 2.13 17.06
CA SER A 73 10.09 2.05 15.74
C SER A 73 9.03 1.91 14.64
N GLU A 74 7.98 1.12 14.87
CA GLU A 74 6.87 0.96 13.95
C GLU A 74 6.01 2.22 13.87
N GLU A 75 5.75 2.91 14.99
CA GLU A 75 5.06 4.21 14.99
C GLU A 75 5.83 5.24 14.14
N ALA A 76 7.16 5.33 14.32
CA ALA A 76 8.00 6.20 13.51
C ALA A 76 8.00 5.78 12.02
N ARG A 77 7.93 4.48 11.73
CA ARG A 77 7.82 3.96 10.37
C ARG A 77 6.47 4.32 9.74
N LEU A 78 5.38 4.20 10.50
CA LEU A 78 4.04 4.55 10.05
C LEU A 78 3.94 6.02 9.66
N GLU A 79 4.51 6.94 10.45
CA GLU A 79 4.47 8.37 10.11
C GLU A 79 5.26 8.65 8.83
N ARG A 80 6.45 8.06 8.66
CA ARG A 80 7.23 8.17 7.41
C ARG A 80 6.46 7.66 6.20
N LEU A 81 5.81 6.50 6.33
CA LEU A 81 5.01 5.92 5.24
C LEU A 81 3.80 6.80 4.90
N LYS A 82 3.21 7.46 5.89
CA LYS A 82 2.08 8.36 5.69
C LYS A 82 2.51 9.63 4.94
N GLU A 83 3.63 10.23 5.31
CA GLU A 83 4.22 11.36 4.59
C GLU A 83 4.59 10.98 3.15
N GLU A 84 5.20 9.82 2.96
CA GLU A 84 5.56 9.32 1.63
C GLU A 84 4.31 9.06 0.77
N LYS A 85 3.26 8.46 1.35
CA LYS A 85 1.98 8.26 0.67
C LYS A 85 1.39 9.60 0.21
N GLU A 86 1.35 10.60 1.08
CA GLU A 86 0.81 11.92 0.73
C GLU A 86 1.62 12.58 -0.40
N ARG A 87 2.95 12.51 -0.31
CA ARG A 87 3.85 12.98 -1.39
C ARG A 87 3.57 12.27 -2.71
N LEU A 88 3.43 10.94 -2.70
CA LEU A 88 3.17 10.15 -3.89
C LEU A 88 1.81 10.47 -4.51
N VAL A 89 0.79 10.72 -3.69
CA VAL A 89 -0.54 11.15 -4.17
C VAL A 89 -0.44 12.48 -4.92
N VAL A 90 0.31 13.46 -4.38
CA VAL A 90 0.52 14.75 -5.05
C VAL A 90 1.25 14.58 -6.39
N VAL A 91 2.29 13.74 -6.42
CA VAL A 91 3.04 13.45 -7.66
C VAL A 91 2.14 12.76 -8.70
N ALA A 92 1.35 11.77 -8.27
CA ALA A 92 0.44 11.05 -9.17
C ALA A 92 -0.64 11.97 -9.75
N GLU A 93 -1.24 12.85 -8.94
CA GLU A 93 -2.20 13.84 -9.42
C GLU A 93 -1.58 14.82 -10.42
N ARG A 94 -0.34 15.27 -10.17
CA ARG A 94 0.39 16.10 -11.13
C ARG A 94 0.63 15.36 -12.44
N GLN A 95 1.12 14.14 -12.38
CA GLN A 95 1.39 13.32 -13.57
C GLN A 95 0.11 13.02 -14.36
N ARG A 96 -1.02 12.75 -13.67
CA ARG A 96 -2.33 12.54 -14.29
C ARG A 96 -2.76 13.77 -15.08
N LYS A 97 -2.58 14.98 -14.53
CA LYS A 97 -2.86 16.24 -15.24
C LYS A 97 -1.96 16.42 -16.47
N GLN A 98 -0.69 16.10 -16.34
CA GLN A 98 0.25 16.17 -17.48
C GLN A 98 -0.13 15.18 -18.59
N LEU A 99 -0.46 13.94 -18.24
CA LEU A 99 -0.91 12.94 -19.22
C LEU A 99 -2.22 13.35 -19.90
N TYR A 100 -3.16 13.92 -19.14
CA TYR A 100 -4.40 14.45 -19.70
C TYR A 100 -4.12 15.55 -20.72
N SER A 101 -3.33 16.56 -20.36
CA SER A 101 -2.95 17.62 -21.29
C SER A 101 -2.23 17.08 -22.53
N MET A 102 -1.29 16.14 -22.35
CA MET A 102 -0.58 15.54 -23.48
C MET A 102 -1.52 14.74 -24.38
N GLY A 103 -2.50 14.04 -23.82
CA GLY A 103 -3.53 13.34 -24.59
C GLY A 103 -4.42 14.27 -25.40
N GLU A 104 -4.84 15.39 -24.83
CA GLU A 104 -5.60 16.42 -25.55
C GLU A 104 -4.77 17.04 -26.68
N ILE A 105 -3.50 17.37 -26.43
CA ILE A 105 -2.59 17.89 -27.44
C ILE A 105 -2.41 16.88 -28.59
N LEU A 106 -2.19 15.61 -28.27
CA LEU A 106 -2.04 14.55 -29.27
C LEU A 106 -3.32 14.37 -30.10
N ASN A 107 -4.49 14.41 -29.47
CA ASN A 107 -5.77 14.31 -30.19
C ASN A 107 -5.94 15.47 -31.20
N VAL A 108 -5.58 16.70 -30.81
CA VAL A 108 -5.58 17.85 -31.74
C VAL A 108 -4.60 17.64 -32.89
N LEU A 109 -3.40 17.13 -32.61
CA LEU A 109 -2.39 16.86 -33.64
C LEU A 109 -2.78 15.70 -34.58
N ASP A 110 -3.43 14.67 -34.06
CA ASP A 110 -3.94 13.54 -34.87
C ASP A 110 -5.05 14.01 -35.82
N GLN A 111 -6.00 14.80 -35.34
CA GLN A 111 -7.03 15.42 -36.19
C GLN A 111 -6.41 16.24 -37.31
N LEU A 112 -5.34 16.99 -37.00
CA LEU A 112 -4.63 17.81 -37.96
C LEU A 112 -3.85 17.00 -39.01
N GLY A 113 -3.29 15.86 -38.60
CA GLY A 113 -2.63 14.93 -39.51
C GLY A 113 -3.61 14.22 -40.46
N GLU A 114 -4.82 13.89 -40.01
CA GLU A 114 -5.85 13.29 -40.87
C GLU A 114 -6.41 14.29 -41.90
N GLU A 115 -6.46 15.59 -41.57
CA GLU A 115 -6.96 16.63 -42.47
C GLU A 115 -5.93 17.13 -43.51
N GLU A 116 -4.63 16.79 -43.33
CA GLU A 116 -3.54 17.14 -44.25
C GLU A 116 -3.77 16.57 -45.67
N ASP A 117 -4.47 15.43 -45.76
CA ASP A 117 -4.72 14.71 -47.01
C ASP A 117 -5.86 15.27 -47.88
N SER A 118 -6.71 16.18 -47.38
CA SER A 118 -7.91 16.57 -48.15
C SER A 118 -8.10 18.06 -48.45
N THR A 119 -8.08 19.00 -47.50
CA THR A 119 -8.41 20.41 -47.89
C THR A 119 -7.98 21.47 -46.87
N LEU A 120 -6.98 21.21 -46.02
CA LEU A 120 -6.71 22.14 -44.93
C LEU A 120 -6.15 23.48 -45.45
N ASP A 121 -6.90 24.55 -45.17
CA ASP A 121 -6.53 25.93 -45.50
C ASP A 121 -5.50 26.44 -44.48
N SER A 122 -4.51 27.20 -44.96
CA SER A 122 -3.38 27.66 -44.16
C SER A 122 -3.82 28.58 -43.00
N LEU A 123 -4.98 29.23 -43.13
CA LEU A 123 -5.57 30.05 -42.07
C LEU A 123 -6.15 29.19 -40.96
N THR A 124 -6.93 28.16 -41.31
CA THR A 124 -7.52 27.22 -40.33
C THR A 124 -6.44 26.49 -39.54
N PHE A 125 -5.35 26.10 -40.21
CA PHE A 125 -4.15 25.54 -39.57
C PHE A 125 -3.58 26.47 -38.49
N ALA A 126 -3.41 27.74 -38.83
CA ALA A 126 -2.83 28.74 -37.94
C ALA A 126 -3.75 29.02 -36.75
N GLU A 127 -5.07 29.09 -36.97
CA GLU A 127 -6.07 29.28 -35.92
C GLU A 127 -6.04 28.13 -34.89
N GLN A 128 -5.98 26.87 -35.35
CA GLN A 128 -5.90 25.71 -34.46
C GLN A 128 -4.62 25.71 -33.59
N PHE A 129 -3.46 26.05 -34.16
CA PHE A 129 -2.21 26.15 -33.39
C PHE A 129 -2.18 27.36 -32.44
N ILE A 130 -2.86 28.46 -32.79
CA ILE A 130 -3.04 29.62 -31.89
C ILE A 130 -3.95 29.23 -30.73
N GLU A 131 -5.04 28.51 -30.99
CA GLU A 131 -5.94 27.99 -29.96
C GLU A 131 -5.22 27.02 -29.04
N LEU A 132 -4.49 26.04 -29.59
CA LEU A 132 -3.67 25.08 -28.83
C LEU A 132 -2.67 25.79 -27.91
N ARG A 133 -2.01 26.84 -28.40
CA ARG A 133 -1.10 27.67 -27.61
C ARG A 133 -1.82 28.47 -26.52
N SER A 134 -3.06 28.89 -26.75
CA SER A 134 -3.86 29.62 -25.77
C SER A 134 -4.34 28.72 -24.62
N VAL A 135 -4.72 27.47 -24.94
CA VAL A 135 -5.23 26.49 -23.97
C VAL A 135 -4.08 25.87 -23.18
N PHE A 136 -2.92 25.62 -23.81
CA PHE A 136 -1.78 24.93 -23.20
C PHE A 136 -0.46 25.71 -23.32
N PRO A 137 -0.34 26.94 -22.78
CA PRO A 137 0.79 27.83 -23.06
C PRO A 137 2.14 27.32 -22.52
N GLU A 138 2.14 26.62 -21.39
CA GLU A 138 3.36 26.08 -20.78
C GLU A 138 3.77 24.78 -21.45
N ASP A 139 2.84 23.86 -21.68
CA ASP A 139 3.09 22.61 -22.41
C ASP A 139 3.52 22.89 -23.86
N PHE A 140 3.01 23.95 -24.49
CA PHE A 140 3.43 24.39 -25.81
C PHE A 140 4.92 24.73 -25.89
N LYS A 141 5.48 25.29 -24.80
CA LYS A 141 6.92 25.58 -24.70
C LYS A 141 7.71 24.32 -24.32
N VAL A 142 7.23 23.56 -23.32
CA VAL A 142 7.91 22.37 -22.79
C VAL A 142 8.07 21.30 -23.86
N TYR A 143 7.03 21.07 -24.67
CA TYR A 143 7.04 20.08 -25.75
C TYR A 143 7.49 20.67 -27.09
N ASN A 144 7.89 21.95 -27.11
CA ASN A 144 8.36 22.64 -28.31
C ASN A 144 7.40 22.48 -29.51
N LEU A 145 6.10 22.66 -29.26
CA LEU A 145 5.05 22.48 -30.27
C LEU A 145 5.19 23.47 -31.44
N SER A 146 5.99 24.52 -31.28
CA SER A 146 6.37 25.43 -32.37
C SER A 146 7.11 24.72 -33.50
N CYS A 147 8.03 23.80 -33.18
CA CYS A 147 8.75 23.03 -34.19
C CYS A 147 7.83 22.06 -34.94
N ILE A 148 6.87 21.46 -34.22
CA ILE A 148 5.85 20.60 -34.82
C ILE A 148 4.94 21.42 -35.74
N ALA A 149 4.50 22.61 -35.32
CA ALA A 149 3.75 23.51 -36.18
C ALA A 149 4.49 23.82 -37.49
N CYS A 150 5.81 24.05 -37.43
CA CYS A 150 6.63 24.26 -38.62
C CYS A 150 6.69 23.04 -39.55
N SER A 151 6.70 21.81 -39.01
CA SER A 151 6.73 20.61 -39.86
C SER A 151 5.44 20.44 -40.65
N TYR A 152 4.29 20.78 -40.07
CA TYR A 152 3.00 20.77 -40.79
C TYR A 152 2.81 21.99 -41.70
N ALA A 153 3.34 23.16 -41.33
CA ALA A 153 3.21 24.36 -42.16
C ALA A 153 4.04 24.28 -43.46
N LEU A 154 5.22 23.63 -43.42
CA LEU A 154 6.12 23.54 -44.57
C LEU A 154 5.46 22.91 -45.82
N PRO A 155 4.83 21.73 -45.79
CA PRO A 155 4.17 21.16 -46.96
C PRO A 155 3.02 22.03 -47.47
N LEU A 156 2.29 22.72 -46.58
CA LEU A 156 1.24 23.66 -46.97
C LEU A 156 1.80 24.87 -47.73
N PHE A 157 2.91 25.44 -47.26
CA PHE A 157 3.60 26.52 -47.97
C PHE A 157 4.14 26.04 -49.32
N ILE A 158 4.79 24.88 -49.37
CA ILE A 158 5.29 24.32 -50.63
C ILE A 158 4.13 24.18 -51.63
N ARG A 159 2.97 23.65 -51.21
CA ARG A 159 1.76 23.56 -52.05
C ARG A 159 1.23 24.93 -52.47
N GLY A 160 1.14 25.88 -51.56
CA GLY A 160 0.65 27.24 -51.85
C GLY A 160 1.54 28.03 -52.82
N PHE A 161 2.85 27.75 -52.81
CA PHE A 161 3.83 28.35 -53.72
C PHE A 161 4.11 27.50 -54.96
N GLN A 162 3.42 26.38 -55.18
CA GLN A 162 3.54 25.63 -56.44
C GLN A 162 3.02 26.50 -57.60
N GLY A 163 3.94 26.84 -58.50
CA GLY A 163 3.63 27.69 -59.66
C GLY A 163 3.68 29.19 -59.37
N TRP A 164 4.19 29.61 -58.21
CA TRP A 164 4.49 31.02 -57.96
C TRP A 164 5.69 31.46 -58.80
N ASP A 165 5.48 32.42 -59.71
CA ASP A 165 6.54 33.08 -60.47
C ASP A 165 6.79 34.48 -59.87
N PRO A 166 7.94 34.73 -59.23
CA PRO A 166 8.23 36.01 -58.57
C PRO A 166 8.63 37.16 -59.51
N LEU A 167 8.35 37.05 -60.82
CA LEU A 167 8.72 38.03 -61.85
C LEU A 167 7.67 39.14 -62.08
#